data_AF-A0A1Z5IG08-F1
#
_entry.id   AF-A0A1Z5IG08-F1
#
_cell.length_a   1.000
_cell.length_b   1.000
_cell.length_c   1.000
_cell.angle_alpha   90.00
_cell.angle_beta   90.00
_cell.angle_gamma   90.00
#
_symmetry.space_group_name_H-M   'P 1'
#
loop_
_entity.id
_entity.type
_entity.pdbx_description
1 polymer ?
#
loop_
_entity_poly.entity_id
_entity_poly.type
_entity_poly.pdbx_seq_one_letter_code
_entity_poly.pdbx_strand_id
1 'polypeptide(L)'
;MKQQSSVQLVGWIVWWLENVLIIGGMIVMGITRLFTVNLTGTMIGGGMMMGPSHWMVGLGMLAGIAVLIWKIILQVVAYYAIQRLNDVENLTWPIVLIVLGFLGASAYLIPGIWGIIVYYQQNNHR
;
A
#
# COMPACT_ATOMS: atom_id res chain seq x y z
N MET A 1 1.30 28.67 -9.63
CA MET A 1 0.97 27.32 -9.12
C MET A 1 0.88 26.41 -10.35
N LYS A 2 1.75 25.40 -10.50
CA LYS A 2 1.67 24.47 -11.65
C LYS A 2 0.35 23.70 -11.52
N GLN A 3 -0.55 23.83 -12.50
CA GLN A 3 -1.80 23.09 -12.52
C GLN A 3 -1.48 21.60 -12.49
N GLN A 4 -1.99 20.89 -11.48
CA GLN A 4 -1.89 19.43 -11.44
C GLN A 4 -2.76 18.86 -12.55
N SER A 5 -2.25 17.87 -13.28
CA SER A 5 -3.10 17.13 -14.22
C SER A 5 -4.15 16.34 -13.42
N SER A 6 -5.34 16.15 -14.00
CA SER A 6 -6.41 15.36 -13.35
C SER A 6 -5.93 13.96 -12.98
N VAL A 7 -5.01 13.37 -13.76
CA VAL A 7 -4.40 12.06 -13.48
C VAL A 7 -3.53 12.10 -12.24
N GLN A 8 -2.77 13.17 -12.05
CA GLN A 8 -1.95 13.36 -10.86
C GLN A 8 -2.83 13.49 -9.60
N LEU A 9 -3.95 14.21 -9.69
CA LEU A 9 -4.90 14.34 -8.60
C LEU A 9 -5.48 12.98 -8.20
N VAL A 10 -5.89 12.16 -9.18
CA VAL A 10 -6.34 10.77 -8.93
C VAL A 10 -5.24 9.94 -8.26
N GLY A 11 -3.98 10.10 -8.71
CA GLY A 11 -2.82 9.46 -8.09
C GLY A 11 -2.68 9.80 -6.61
N TRP A 12 -2.79 11.08 -6.25
CA TRP A 12 -2.72 11.52 -4.86
C TRP A 12 -3.87 10.99 -3.99
N ILE A 13 -5.09 10.96 -4.52
CA ILE A 13 -6.24 10.37 -3.80
C ILE A 13 -5.97 8.90 -3.48
N VAL A 14 -5.51 8.13 -4.47
CA VAL A 14 -5.19 6.71 -4.30
C VAL A 14 -4.04 6.52 -3.30
N TRP A 15 -3.01 7.37 -3.36
CA TRP A 15 -1.89 7.33 -2.42
C TRP A 15 -2.35 7.55 -0.98
N TRP A 16 -3.18 8.55 -0.73
CA TRP A 16 -3.75 8.79 0.60
C TRP A 16 -4.64 7.65 1.07
N LEU A 17 -5.47 7.10 0.18
CA LEU A 17 -6.34 5.97 0.49
C LEU A 17 -5.55 4.74 0.93
N GLU A 18 -4.48 4.38 0.22
CA GLU A 18 -3.60 3.28 0.63
C GLU A 18 -2.88 3.57 1.95
N ASN A 19 -2.43 4.80 2.20
CA ASN A 19 -1.84 5.14 3.50
C ASN A 19 -2.85 4.98 4.65
N VAL A 20 -4.10 5.39 4.44
CA VAL A 20 -5.18 5.20 5.42
C VAL A 20 -5.44 3.71 5.65
N LEU A 21 -5.39 2.87 4.61
CA LEU A 21 -5.55 1.42 4.76
C LEU A 21 -4.38 0.79 5.55
N ILE A 22 -3.15 1.20 5.28
CA ILE A 22 -1.97 0.70 5.99
C ILE A 22 -2.03 1.12 7.47
N ILE A 23 -2.24 2.41 7.76
CA ILE A 23 -2.31 2.94 9.12
C ILE A 23 -3.52 2.37 9.86
N GLY A 24 -4.70 2.38 9.22
CA GLY A 24 -5.94 1.82 9.77
C GLY A 24 -5.80 0.33 10.08
N GLY A 25 -5.19 -0.45 9.17
CA GLY A 25 -4.89 -1.85 9.41
C GLY A 25 -3.96 -2.09 10.60
N MET A 26 -2.91 -1.26 10.74
CA MET A 26 -2.01 -1.33 11.91
C MET A 26 -2.73 -0.99 13.21
N ILE A 27 -3.57 0.04 13.22
CA ILE A 27 -4.36 0.44 14.39
C ILE A 27 -5.33 -0.67 14.78
N VAL A 28 -6.08 -1.23 13.83
CA VAL A 28 -7.03 -2.32 14.08
C VAL A 28 -6.31 -3.56 14.62
N MET A 29 -5.16 -3.94 14.06
CA MET A 29 -4.35 -5.05 14.60
C MET A 29 -3.81 -4.75 16.01
N GLY A 30 -3.36 -3.52 16.27
CA GLY A 30 -2.89 -3.10 17.59
C GLY A 30 -4.00 -3.15 18.65
N ILE A 31 -5.17 -2.59 18.33
CA ILE A 31 -6.35 -2.59 19.19
C ILE A 31 -6.85 -4.02 19.42
N THR A 32 -6.99 -4.84 18.38
CA THR A 32 -7.44 -6.24 18.55
C THR A 32 -6.46 -7.06 19.38
N ARG A 33 -5.14 -6.85 19.26
CA ARG A 33 -4.18 -7.46 20.19
C ARG A 33 -4.38 -6.98 21.62
N LEU A 34 -4.52 -5.68 21.85
CA LEU A 34 -4.75 -5.13 23.19
C LEU A 34 -6.05 -5.65 23.82
N PHE A 35 -7.15 -5.70 23.06
CA PHE A 35 -8.41 -6.26 23.53
C PHE A 35 -8.33 -7.77 23.77
N THR A 36 -7.65 -8.52 22.89
CA THR A 36 -7.46 -9.96 23.07
C THR A 36 -6.65 -10.24 24.32
N VAL A 37 -5.52 -9.55 24.53
CA VAL A 37 -4.66 -9.74 25.71
C VAL A 37 -5.38 -9.32 27.00
N ASN A 38 -6.23 -8.28 26.98
CA ASN A 38 -7.00 -7.87 28.17
C ASN A 38 -8.25 -8.73 28.44
N LEU A 39 -8.92 -9.29 27.42
CA LEU A 39 -10.07 -10.19 27.59
C LEU A 39 -9.66 -11.63 27.90
N THR A 40 -8.49 -12.08 27.45
CA THR A 40 -7.96 -13.43 27.75
C THR A 40 -6.99 -13.44 28.94
N GLY A 41 -6.48 -12.27 29.36
CA GLY A 41 -5.56 -12.12 30.49
C GLY A 41 -6.13 -12.51 31.87
N THR A 42 -7.44 -12.73 31.98
CA THR A 42 -8.11 -13.21 33.21
C THR A 42 -8.66 -14.64 33.09
N MET A 43 -8.48 -15.34 31.96
CA MET A 43 -8.92 -16.73 31.78
C MET A 43 -7.87 -17.69 31.18
N ILE A 44 -6.62 -17.27 30.95
CA ILE A 44 -5.52 -18.18 30.56
C ILE A 44 -4.86 -18.74 31.83
N GLY A 45 -5.66 -19.49 32.60
CA GLY A 45 -5.21 -20.30 33.74
C GLY A 45 -5.33 -21.81 33.51
N GLY A 46 -5.76 -22.27 32.33
CA GLY A 46 -6.02 -23.69 32.14
C GLY A 46 -6.21 -24.10 30.70
N GLY A 47 -5.23 -24.84 30.19
CA GLY A 47 -5.48 -25.99 29.34
C GLY A 47 -5.69 -25.74 27.84
N MET A 48 -4.77 -26.34 27.08
CA MET A 48 -4.94 -26.77 25.67
C MET A 48 -4.92 -25.59 24.68
N MET A 49 -3.84 -25.37 23.93
CA MET A 49 -3.43 -26.22 22.80
C MET A 49 -1.90 -26.28 22.66
N MET A 50 -1.40 -27.45 22.28
CA MET A 50 0.02 -27.70 21.97
C MET A 50 0.59 -26.63 21.03
N GLY A 51 1.68 -26.00 21.46
CA GLY A 51 2.15 -24.73 20.90
C GLY A 51 2.68 -24.81 19.47
N PRO A 52 2.49 -23.76 18.66
CA PRO A 52 3.46 -23.47 17.61
C PRO A 52 4.79 -23.22 18.33
N SER A 53 5.88 -23.85 17.89
CA SER A 53 7.20 -23.59 18.43
C SER A 53 7.42 -22.08 18.55
N HIS A 54 8.01 -21.60 19.64
CA HIS A 54 8.37 -20.19 19.87
C HIS A 54 9.08 -19.56 18.65
N TRP A 55 9.75 -20.41 17.86
CA TRP A 55 10.32 -20.12 16.55
C TRP A 55 9.29 -19.66 15.50
N MET A 56 8.11 -20.28 15.39
CA MET A 56 7.05 -19.86 14.47
C MET A 56 6.49 -18.47 14.82
N VAL A 57 6.36 -18.16 16.11
CA VAL A 57 5.93 -16.83 16.58
C VAL A 57 7.00 -15.78 16.23
N GLY A 58 8.28 -16.10 16.48
CA GLY A 58 9.41 -15.23 16.13
C GLY A 58 9.54 -14.99 14.62
N LEU A 59 9.44 -16.05 13.80
CA LEU A 59 9.44 -15.95 12.34
C LEU A 59 8.24 -15.16 11.82
N GLY A 60 7.06 -15.34 12.42
CA GLY A 60 5.86 -14.58 12.07
C GLY A 60 6.01 -13.07 12.32
N MET A 61 6.67 -12.67 13.43
CA MET A 61 6.98 -11.25 13.68
C MET A 61 7.97 -10.68 12.68
N LEU A 62 9.05 -11.41 12.37
CA LEU A 62 10.05 -10.97 11.39
C LEU A 62 9.43 -10.83 9.99
N ALA A 63 8.61 -11.79 9.57
CA ALA A 63 7.88 -11.72 8.31
C ALA A 63 6.92 -10.51 8.29
N GLY A 64 6.21 -10.24 9.39
CA GLY A 64 5.34 -9.07 9.50
C GLY A 64 6.10 -7.74 9.35
N ILE A 65 7.25 -7.61 10.00
CA ILE A 65 8.13 -6.43 9.86
C ILE A 65 8.63 -6.30 8.41
N ALA A 66 9.05 -7.40 7.79
CA ALA A 66 9.51 -7.40 6.40
C ALA A 66 8.40 -6.93 5.43
N VAL A 67 7.15 -7.38 5.63
CA VAL A 67 6.00 -6.94 4.83
C VAL A 67 5.70 -5.43 5.03
N LEU A 68 5.84 -4.91 6.25
CA LEU A 68 5.66 -3.48 6.51
C LEU A 68 6.74 -2.64 5.82
N ILE A 69 8.01 -3.05 5.92
CA ILE A 69 9.11 -2.39 5.20
C ILE A 69 8.85 -2.41 3.69
N TRP A 70 8.42 -3.56 3.15
CA TRP A 70 8.04 -3.69 1.75
C TRP A 70 6.94 -2.70 1.36
N LYS A 71 5.87 -2.60 2.15
CA LYS A 71 4.78 -1.64 1.94
C LYS A 71 5.26 -0.18 1.95
N ILE A 72 6.18 0.17 2.85
CA ILE A 72 6.77 1.52 2.91
C ILE A 72 7.58 1.81 1.63
N ILE A 73 8.37 0.85 1.15
CA ILE A 73 9.12 1.00 -0.11
C ILE A 73 8.16 1.26 -1.26
N LEU A 74 7.08 0.47 -1.39
CA LEU A 74 6.06 0.69 -2.42
C LEU A 74 5.45 2.09 -2.33
N GLN A 75 5.20 2.61 -1.12
CA GLN A 75 4.66 3.95 -0.91
C GLN A 75 5.59 5.07 -1.36
N VAL A 76 6.90 4.92 -1.10
CA VAL A 76 7.91 5.89 -1.54
C VAL A 76 8.00 5.89 -3.07
N VAL A 77 8.05 4.71 -3.70
CA VAL A 77 8.10 4.62 -5.18
C VAL A 77 6.82 5.19 -5.80
N ALA A 78 5.65 4.91 -5.22
CA ALA A 78 4.37 5.46 -5.68
C ALA A 78 4.34 6.99 -5.60
N TYR A 79 4.82 7.57 -4.50
CA TYR A 79 4.93 9.02 -4.32
C TYR A 79 5.74 9.66 -5.46
N TYR A 80 6.93 9.11 -5.75
CA TYR A 80 7.77 9.61 -6.85
C TYR A 80 7.11 9.45 -8.21
N ALA A 81 6.43 8.32 -8.45
CA ALA A 81 5.72 8.08 -9.69
C ALA A 81 4.62 9.12 -9.92
N ILE A 82 3.75 9.34 -8.93
CA ILE A 82 2.65 10.32 -8.99
C ILE A 82 3.18 11.74 -9.21
N GLN A 83 4.29 12.11 -8.55
CA GLN A 83 4.87 13.43 -8.72
C GLN A 83 5.30 13.70 -10.18
N ARG A 84 5.73 12.65 -10.90
CA ARG A 84 6.17 12.74 -12.30
C ARG A 84 5.10 12.37 -13.32
N LEU A 85 3.86 12.10 -12.91
CA LEU A 85 2.75 11.85 -13.84
C LEU A 85 2.28 13.08 -14.63
N ASN A 86 2.80 14.27 -14.34
CA ASN A 86 2.54 15.46 -15.15
C ASN A 86 3.27 15.45 -16.49
N ASP A 87 4.32 14.64 -16.64
CA ASP A 87 5.02 14.48 -17.91
C ASP A 87 4.24 13.52 -18.81
N VAL A 88 3.22 14.06 -19.47
CA VAL A 88 2.34 13.33 -20.41
C VAL A 88 3.06 12.79 -21.64
N GLU A 89 4.31 13.18 -21.89
CA GLU A 89 5.15 12.61 -22.95
C GLU A 89 5.94 11.38 -22.48
N ASN A 90 5.85 11.01 -21.20
CA ASN A 90 6.62 9.91 -20.62
C ASN A 90 5.73 8.79 -20.04
N LEU A 91 5.67 7.68 -20.78
CA LEU A 91 4.91 6.48 -20.42
C LEU A 91 5.50 5.68 -19.24
N THR A 92 6.72 6.01 -18.82
CA THR A 92 7.44 5.28 -17.77
C THR A 92 6.69 5.32 -16.43
N TRP A 93 6.18 6.48 -16.02
CA TRP A 93 5.52 6.64 -14.70
C TRP A 93 4.17 5.92 -14.60
N PRO A 94 3.28 6.00 -15.61
CA PRO A 94 2.10 5.15 -15.67
C PRO A 94 2.41 3.64 -15.59
N ILE A 95 3.45 3.16 -16.29
CA ILE A 95 3.87 1.76 -16.23
C ILE A 95 4.36 1.39 -14.82
N VAL A 96 5.18 2.23 -14.19
CA VAL A 96 5.66 2.01 -12.82
C VAL A 96 4.48 1.86 -11.86
N LEU A 97 3.45 2.69 -11.97
CA LEU A 97 2.23 2.54 -11.14
C LEU A 97 1.49 1.22 -11.38
N ILE A 98 1.45 0.74 -12.63
CA ILE A 98 0.85 -0.57 -12.94
C ILE A 98 1.65 -1.69 -12.29
N VAL A 99 2.97 -1.65 -12.38
CA VAL A 99 3.87 -2.62 -11.75
C VAL A 99 3.67 -2.62 -10.22
N LEU A 100 3.60 -1.44 -9.59
CA LEU A 100 3.30 -1.32 -8.16
C LEU A 100 1.94 -1.92 -7.79
N GLY A 101 0.96 -1.81 -8.70
CA GLY A 101 -0.33 -2.48 -8.61
C GLY A 101 -0.22 -3.99 -8.37
N PHE A 102 0.62 -4.66 -9.16
CA PHE A 102 0.86 -6.11 -9.04
C PHE A 102 1.75 -6.49 -7.86
N LEU A 103 2.62 -5.59 -7.39
CA LEU A 103 3.54 -5.85 -6.26
C LEU A 103 2.89 -5.75 -4.88
N GLY A 104 1.58 -5.48 -4.82
CA GLY A 104 0.80 -5.49 -3.57
C GLY A 104 0.13 -4.17 -3.21
N ALA A 105 0.08 -3.21 -4.13
CA ALA A 105 -0.63 -1.95 -3.97
C ALA A 105 -1.59 -1.71 -5.14
N SER A 106 -2.55 -2.63 -5.29
CA SER A 106 -3.46 -2.75 -6.44
C SER A 106 -4.24 -1.48 -6.77
N ALA A 107 -4.50 -0.62 -5.79
CA ALA A 107 -5.18 0.65 -6.00
C ALA A 107 -4.41 1.57 -6.99
N TYR A 108 -3.07 1.45 -7.09
CA TYR A 108 -2.26 2.22 -8.04
C TYR A 108 -2.46 1.84 -9.51
N LEU A 109 -3.15 0.72 -9.80
CA LEU A 109 -3.58 0.41 -11.16
C LEU A 109 -4.46 1.50 -11.75
N ILE A 110 -5.29 2.16 -10.92
CA ILE A 110 -6.23 3.19 -11.36
C ILE A 110 -5.49 4.40 -11.99
N PRO A 111 -4.59 5.10 -11.28
CA PRO A 111 -3.82 6.19 -11.88
C PRO A 111 -2.84 5.72 -12.95
N GLY A 112 -2.35 4.47 -12.88
CA GLY A 112 -1.50 3.88 -13.92
C GLY A 112 -2.20 3.71 -15.26
N ILE A 113 -3.36 3.04 -15.28
CA ILE A 113 -4.16 2.84 -16.51
C ILE A 113 -4.64 4.19 -17.06
N TRP A 114 -5.11 5.08 -16.19
CA TRP A 114 -5.53 6.42 -16.62
C TRP A 114 -4.38 7.18 -17.29
N GLY A 115 -3.18 7.16 -16.70
CA GLY A 115 -1.99 7.81 -17.28
C GLY A 115 -1.67 7.33 -18.69
N ILE A 116 -1.83 6.02 -18.97
CA ILE A 116 -1.66 5.46 -20.32
C ILE A 116 -2.73 5.98 -21.28
N ILE A 117 -4.00 6.03 -20.86
CA ILE A 117 -5.09 6.52 -21.71
C ILE A 117 -4.82 7.97 -22.14
N VAL A 118 -4.43 8.82 -21.19
CA VAL A 118 -4.16 10.24 -21.47
C VAL A 118 -2.95 10.42 -22.38
N TYR A 119 -1.89 9.61 -22.21
CA TYR A 119 -0.74 9.59 -23.11
C TYR A 119 -1.16 9.35 -24.57
N TYR A 120 -1.94 8.30 -24.83
CA TYR A 120 -2.37 7.97 -26.19
C TYR A 120 -3.36 8.98 -26.77
N GLN A 121 -4.24 9.55 -25.95
CA GLN A 121 -5.13 10.61 -26.38
C GLN A 121 -4.35 11.83 -26.89
N GLN A 122 -3.32 12.27 -26.16
CA GLN A 122 -2.54 13.44 -26.56
C GLN A 122 -1.65 13.18 -27.78
N ASN A 123 -1.08 11.98 -27.91
CA ASN A 123 -0.25 11.63 -29.07
C ASN A 123 -1.06 11.38 -30.34
N ASN A 124 -2.31 10.91 -30.26
CA ASN A 124 -3.16 10.72 -31.45
C ASN A 124 -3.77 12.03 -31.99
N HIS A 125 -3.73 13.11 -31.22
CA HIS A 125 -4.22 14.44 -31.61
C HIS A 125 -3.09 15.39 -32.07
N ARG A 126 -1.84 14.93 -32.13
CA ARG A 126 -0.71 15.61 -32.76
C ARG A 126 -0.47 15.04 -34.16
#